data_AF-A0A0J6WRK8-F1
#
_entry.id   AF-A0A0J6WRK8-F1
#
_cell.length_a   1.000
_cell.length_b   1.000
_cell.length_c   1.000
_cell.angle_alpha   90.00
_cell.angle_beta   90.00
_cell.angle_gamma   90.00
#
_symmetry.space_group_name_H-M   'P 1'
#
loop_
_entity.id
_entity.type
_entity.pdbx_description
1 polymer ?
#
loop_
_entity_poly.entity_id
_entity_poly.type
_entity_poly.pdbx_seq_one_letter_code
_entity_poly.pdbx_strand_id
1 'polypeptide(L)'
;MMNRAQSAFEEVLAAMKQPDSQLLKREPKVKSLVVDIVRLVEKARLPESWPIETYPDNYEKIHPSDHELWVQLMMEAALQDDEFAGCLCFLRGTGCTLEHSKDYGYAIRPVIGDNGWSSQQEYDQEKQPLQKYEKSLLILLKKLSMDHLVQGKLGE
;
A
#
# COMPACT_ATOMS: atom_id res chain seq x y z
N MET A 1 -12.77 -0.43 -32.50
CA MET A 1 -11.69 0.11 -31.64
C MET A 1 -11.33 -0.84 -30.51
N MET A 2 -12.30 -1.45 -29.82
CA MET A 2 -12.04 -2.39 -28.69
C MET A 2 -11.08 -3.53 -29.04
N ASN A 3 -11.26 -4.21 -30.19
CA ASN A 3 -10.40 -5.32 -30.60
C ASN A 3 -8.94 -4.89 -30.85
N ARG A 4 -8.73 -3.65 -31.35
CA ARG A 4 -7.37 -3.09 -31.51
C ARG A 4 -6.74 -2.78 -30.16
N ALA A 5 -7.53 -2.28 -29.21
CA ALA A 5 -7.06 -2.04 -27.85
C ALA A 5 -6.69 -3.36 -27.15
N GLN A 6 -7.53 -4.39 -27.24
CA GLN A 6 -7.25 -5.72 -26.68
C GLN A 6 -5.96 -6.31 -27.23
N SER A 7 -5.79 -6.33 -28.56
CA SER A 7 -4.56 -6.83 -29.19
C SER A 7 -3.32 -6.03 -28.76
N ALA A 8 -3.42 -4.71 -28.62
CA ALA A 8 -2.33 -3.89 -28.11
C ALA A 8 -1.99 -4.20 -26.64
N PHE A 9 -3.02 -4.43 -25.80
CA PHE A 9 -2.81 -4.82 -24.40
C PHE A 9 -2.19 -6.22 -24.27
N GLU A 10 -2.54 -7.16 -25.13
CA GLU A 10 -1.91 -8.49 -25.18
C GLU A 10 -0.41 -8.38 -25.47
N GLU A 11 -0.02 -7.53 -26.42
CA GLU A 11 1.38 -7.28 -26.76
C GLU A 11 2.15 -6.65 -25.59
N VAL A 12 1.53 -5.69 -24.91
CA VAL A 12 2.10 -5.04 -23.72
C VAL A 12 2.25 -6.04 -22.57
N LEU A 13 1.24 -6.88 -22.30
CA LEU A 13 1.30 -7.91 -21.27
C LEU A 13 2.39 -8.94 -21.57
N ALA A 14 2.55 -9.34 -22.84
CA ALA A 14 3.63 -10.23 -23.25
C ALA A 14 5.01 -9.57 -23.04
N ALA A 15 5.13 -8.29 -23.37
CA ALA A 15 6.33 -7.50 -23.16
C ALA A 15 6.70 -7.36 -21.68
N MET A 16 5.73 -7.17 -20.77
CA MET A 16 5.98 -7.05 -19.33
C MET A 16 6.55 -8.35 -18.72
N LYS A 17 6.22 -9.52 -19.29
CA LYS A 17 6.73 -10.83 -18.84
C LYS A 17 8.18 -11.09 -19.28
N GLN A 18 8.75 -10.24 -20.14
CA GLN A 18 10.09 -10.43 -20.71
C GLN A 18 11.03 -9.33 -20.20
N PRO A 19 12.09 -9.68 -19.44
CA PRO A 19 13.06 -8.71 -18.90
C PRO A 19 13.70 -7.81 -19.98
N ASP A 20 13.82 -8.31 -21.20
CA ASP A 20 14.51 -7.64 -22.32
C ASP A 20 13.59 -7.18 -23.46
N SER A 21 12.31 -6.93 -23.17
CA SER A 21 11.31 -6.55 -24.18
C SER A 21 11.77 -5.39 -25.07
N GLN A 22 11.79 -5.65 -26.38
CA GLN A 22 12.11 -4.65 -27.39
C GLN A 22 11.05 -3.55 -27.45
N LEU A 23 9.79 -3.86 -27.16
CA LEU A 23 8.71 -2.87 -27.12
C LEU A 23 8.97 -1.83 -26.02
N LEU A 24 9.26 -2.30 -24.80
CA LEU A 24 9.49 -1.41 -23.65
C LEU A 24 10.82 -0.65 -23.77
N LYS A 25 11.81 -1.21 -24.46
CA LYS A 25 13.08 -0.52 -24.78
C LYS A 25 12.88 0.59 -25.82
N ARG A 26 12.09 0.33 -26.87
CA ARG A 26 11.84 1.30 -27.95
C ARG A 26 10.90 2.42 -27.52
N GLU A 27 9.88 2.10 -26.74
CA GLU A 27 8.83 3.03 -26.34
C GLU A 27 8.66 3.05 -24.81
N PRO A 28 9.58 3.68 -24.07
CA PRO A 28 9.53 3.71 -22.59
C PRO A 28 8.27 4.38 -22.04
N LYS A 29 7.61 5.24 -22.82
CA LYS A 29 6.30 5.84 -22.47
C LYS A 29 5.19 4.81 -22.30
N VAL A 30 5.29 3.64 -22.94
CA VAL A 30 4.33 2.55 -22.75
C VAL A 30 4.34 2.09 -21.30
N LYS A 31 5.53 2.00 -20.67
CA LYS A 31 5.65 1.61 -19.26
C LYS A 31 4.92 2.59 -18.33
N SER A 32 5.12 3.90 -18.51
CA SER A 32 4.45 4.90 -17.67
C SER A 32 2.93 4.88 -17.88
N LEU A 33 2.46 4.74 -19.11
CA LEU A 33 1.02 4.66 -19.41
C LEU A 33 0.38 3.41 -18.81
N VAL A 34 1.06 2.27 -18.81
CA VAL A 34 0.56 1.06 -18.14
C VAL A 34 0.38 1.30 -16.65
N VAL A 35 1.36 1.91 -15.99
CA VAL A 35 1.26 2.26 -14.56
C VAL A 35 0.08 3.19 -14.31
N ASP A 36 -0.10 4.23 -15.15
CA ASP A 36 -1.22 5.15 -15.02
C ASP A 36 -2.58 4.46 -15.22
N ILE A 37 -2.68 3.54 -16.19
CA ILE A 37 -3.89 2.76 -16.44
C ILE A 37 -4.18 1.82 -15.27
N VAL A 38 -3.17 1.14 -14.73
CA VAL A 38 -3.31 0.27 -13.56
C VAL A 38 -3.83 1.08 -12.38
N ARG A 39 -3.20 2.22 -12.05
CA ARG A 39 -3.65 3.14 -10.99
C ARG A 39 -5.08 3.62 -11.18
N LEU A 40 -5.47 3.98 -12.41
CA LEU A 40 -6.83 4.41 -12.72
C LEU A 40 -7.84 3.28 -12.55
N VAL A 41 -7.49 2.06 -12.98
CA VAL A 41 -8.33 0.88 -12.84
C VAL A 41 -8.48 0.50 -11.36
N GLU A 42 -7.40 0.56 -10.58
CA GLU A 42 -7.39 0.32 -9.14
C GLU A 42 -8.28 1.34 -8.42
N LYS A 43 -8.12 2.64 -8.72
CA LYS A 43 -8.95 3.70 -8.14
C LYS A 43 -10.44 3.57 -8.47
N ALA A 44 -10.78 3.02 -9.64
CA ALA A 44 -12.15 2.91 -10.13
C ALA A 44 -12.87 1.61 -9.74
N ARG A 45 -12.18 0.63 -9.13
CA ARG A 45 -12.74 -0.70 -8.87
C ARG A 45 -13.36 -0.83 -7.47
N LEU A 46 -14.37 -1.70 -7.40
CA LEU A 46 -15.03 -2.09 -6.15
C LEU A 46 -14.11 -3.06 -5.38
N PRO A 47 -13.90 -2.88 -4.06
CA PRO A 47 -12.95 -3.65 -3.25
C PRO A 47 -13.15 -5.17 -3.23
N GLU A 48 -14.35 -5.65 -3.55
CA GLU A 48 -14.79 -7.03 -3.29
C GLU A 48 -14.26 -8.10 -4.28
N SER A 49 -13.63 -7.71 -5.40
CA SER A 49 -13.38 -8.64 -6.54
C SER A 49 -11.90 -8.80 -6.95
N TRP A 50 -10.97 -8.74 -6.00
CA TRP A 50 -9.54 -8.66 -6.29
C TRP A 50 -8.81 -10.03 -6.14
N PRO A 51 -7.85 -10.42 -7.01
CA PRO A 51 -6.82 -11.40 -6.66
C PRO A 51 -5.69 -10.67 -5.91
N ILE A 52 -5.70 -10.71 -4.58
CA ILE A 52 -4.77 -9.91 -3.75
C ILE A 52 -3.39 -10.56 -3.81
N GLU A 53 -2.45 -9.95 -4.54
CA GLU A 53 -1.08 -9.90 -4.03
C GLU A 53 -1.16 -9.04 -2.77
N THR A 54 -1.51 -9.66 -1.64
CA THR A 54 -1.55 -9.01 -0.34
C THR A 54 -0.17 -8.44 -0.07
N TYR A 55 -0.08 -7.17 0.32
CA TYR A 55 1.19 -6.63 0.79
C TYR A 55 1.68 -7.53 1.94
N PRO A 56 2.88 -8.11 1.86
CA PRO A 56 3.31 -9.08 2.87
C PRO A 56 3.48 -8.37 4.22
N ASP A 57 2.82 -8.88 5.25
CA ASP A 57 2.98 -8.44 6.63
C ASP A 57 3.62 -9.55 7.46
N ASN A 58 4.95 -9.54 7.52
CA ASN A 58 5.69 -10.55 8.29
C ASN A 58 5.47 -10.43 9.81
N TYR A 59 4.96 -9.28 10.28
CA TYR A 59 4.73 -9.00 11.70
C TYR A 59 3.36 -9.46 12.18
N GLU A 60 2.47 -9.89 11.28
CA GLU A 60 1.17 -10.52 11.59
C GLU A 60 1.31 -11.64 12.63
N LYS A 61 2.36 -12.46 12.52
CA LYS A 61 2.61 -13.58 13.44
C LYS A 61 2.81 -13.14 14.89
N ILE A 62 3.24 -11.90 15.11
CA ILE A 62 3.47 -11.30 16.42
C ILE A 62 2.26 -10.45 16.84
N HIS A 63 1.70 -9.68 15.91
CA HIS A 63 0.56 -8.80 16.17
C HIS A 63 -0.51 -8.91 15.06
N PRO A 64 -1.39 -9.93 15.12
CA PRO A 64 -2.32 -10.21 14.02
C PRO A 64 -3.55 -9.28 13.99
N SER A 65 -3.87 -8.61 15.09
CA SER A 65 -5.14 -7.90 15.26
C SER A 65 -5.32 -6.68 14.35
N ASP A 66 -4.22 -6.11 13.85
CA ASP A 66 -4.21 -4.95 12.95
C ASP A 66 -3.64 -5.26 11.57
N HIS A 67 -3.46 -6.54 11.25
CA HIS A 67 -2.91 -7.02 9.98
C HIS A 67 -3.63 -6.43 8.76
N GLU A 68 -4.95 -6.61 8.69
CA GLU A 68 -5.76 -6.14 7.55
C GLU A 68 -5.66 -4.62 7.37
N LEU A 69 -5.60 -3.86 8.47
CA LEU A 69 -5.42 -2.41 8.43
C LEU A 69 -4.05 -2.03 7.87
N TRP A 70 -2.99 -2.75 8.24
CA TRP A 70 -1.64 -2.56 7.70
C TRP A 70 -1.54 -2.93 6.24
N VAL A 71 -2.11 -4.06 5.82
CA VAL A 71 -2.15 -4.48 4.41
C VAL A 71 -2.85 -3.41 3.58
N GLN A 72 -4.02 -2.94 4.02
CA GLN A 72 -4.75 -1.88 3.33
C GLN A 72 -3.95 -0.57 3.28
N LEU A 73 -3.32 -0.16 4.40
CA LEU A 73 -2.49 1.04 4.45
C LEU A 73 -1.32 0.98 3.46
N MET A 74 -0.60 -0.15 3.43
CA MET A 74 0.56 -0.35 2.55
C MET A 74 0.14 -0.41 1.08
N MET A 75 -0.97 -1.08 0.76
CA MET A 75 -1.52 -1.10 -0.59
C MET A 75 -1.85 0.32 -1.06
N GLU A 76 -2.60 1.09 -0.27
CA GLU A 76 -2.99 2.46 -0.62
C GLU A 76 -1.79 3.41 -0.73
N ALA A 77 -0.74 3.17 0.05
CA ALA A 77 0.52 3.89 -0.07
C ALA A 77 1.26 3.54 -1.38
N ALA A 78 1.30 2.27 -1.77
CA ALA A 78 1.99 1.80 -2.98
C ALA A 78 1.33 2.36 -4.26
N LEU A 79 0.02 2.56 -4.23
CA LEU A 79 -0.70 3.25 -5.31
C LEU A 79 -0.19 4.67 -5.54
N GLN A 80 0.33 5.34 -4.49
CA GLN A 80 0.85 6.69 -4.55
C GLN A 80 2.36 6.70 -4.88
N ASP A 81 3.16 5.95 -4.12
CA ASP A 81 4.62 5.94 -4.21
C ASP A 81 5.19 4.65 -3.58
N ASP A 82 6.05 3.94 -4.30
CA ASP A 82 6.65 2.68 -3.84
C ASP A 82 7.56 2.89 -2.60
N GLU A 83 8.26 4.03 -2.50
CA GLU A 83 9.09 4.38 -1.34
C GLU A 83 8.21 4.64 -0.12
N PHE A 84 7.01 5.21 -0.30
CA PHE A 84 6.06 5.41 0.80
C PHE A 84 5.61 4.07 1.41
N ALA A 85 5.20 3.13 0.55
CA ALA A 85 4.85 1.77 1.01
C ALA A 85 6.05 1.04 1.62
N GLY A 86 7.25 1.22 1.06
CA GLY A 86 8.50 0.68 1.60
C GLY A 86 8.77 1.16 3.03
N CYS A 87 8.61 2.46 3.31
CA CYS A 87 8.75 2.99 4.66
C CYS A 87 7.75 2.37 5.64
N LEU A 88 6.48 2.22 5.23
CA LEU A 88 5.44 1.62 6.08
C LEU A 88 5.71 0.13 6.35
N CYS A 89 6.15 -0.62 5.32
CA CYS A 89 6.53 -2.01 5.44
C CYS A 89 7.71 -2.19 6.42
N PHE A 90 8.71 -1.32 6.34
CA PHE A 90 9.81 -1.31 7.29
C PHE A 90 9.33 -1.04 8.73
N LEU A 91 8.49 -0.01 8.93
CA LEU A 91 7.98 0.31 10.27
C LEU A 91 7.15 -0.84 10.86
N ARG A 92 6.29 -1.46 10.05
CA ARG A 92 5.48 -2.61 10.45
C ARG A 92 6.34 -3.82 10.76
N GLY A 93 7.27 -4.16 9.87
CA GLY A 93 8.16 -5.31 9.99
C GLY A 93 9.08 -5.24 11.22
N THR A 94 9.46 -4.04 11.65
CA THR A 94 10.26 -3.83 12.86
C THR A 94 9.42 -3.91 14.14
N GLY A 95 8.19 -3.40 14.11
CA GLY A 95 7.22 -3.58 15.19
C GLY A 95 6.40 -2.34 15.47
N CYS A 96 5.41 -2.11 14.61
CA CYS A 96 4.43 -1.05 14.80
C CYS A 96 3.01 -1.59 14.77
N THR A 97 2.14 -0.94 15.53
CA THR A 97 0.71 -1.18 15.55
C THR A 97 -0.07 0.04 15.03
N LEU A 98 -1.29 -0.20 14.55
CA LEU A 98 -2.27 0.85 14.25
C LEU A 98 -3.27 0.96 15.40
N GLU A 99 -3.19 2.05 16.14
CA GLU A 99 -4.11 2.35 17.24
C GLU A 99 -5.14 3.40 16.82
N HIS A 100 -6.40 3.21 17.20
CA HIS A 100 -7.44 4.17 16.86
C HIS A 100 -7.16 5.55 17.49
N SER A 101 -7.24 6.59 16.67
CA SER A 101 -7.07 7.98 17.08
C SER A 101 -8.32 8.79 16.74
N LYS A 102 -8.85 9.52 17.72
CA LYS A 102 -10.03 10.38 17.51
C LYS A 102 -9.76 11.50 16.50
N ASP A 103 -8.54 11.99 16.45
CA ASP A 103 -8.16 13.15 15.63
C ASP A 103 -7.72 12.73 14.22
N TYR A 104 -7.13 11.55 14.08
CA TYR A 104 -6.44 11.10 12.87
C TYR A 104 -7.00 9.80 12.27
N GLY A 105 -8.05 9.23 12.86
CA GLY A 105 -8.57 7.91 12.52
C GLY A 105 -7.73 6.79 13.13
N TYR A 106 -6.47 6.69 12.71
CA TYR A 106 -5.47 5.79 13.28
C TYR A 106 -4.15 6.52 13.54
N ALA A 107 -3.33 5.96 14.41
CA ALA A 107 -1.96 6.40 14.68
C ALA A 107 -1.03 5.19 14.67
N ILE A 108 0.12 5.34 14.02
CA ILE A 108 1.19 4.34 14.06
C ILE A 108 1.90 4.45 15.41
N ARG A 109 1.96 3.34 16.16
CA ARG A 109 2.63 3.27 17.46
C ARG A 109 3.71 2.19 17.45
N PRO A 110 4.93 2.48 17.95
CA PRO A 110 5.95 1.46 18.06
C PRO A 110 5.63 0.52 19.22
N VAL A 111 5.89 -0.77 19.04
CA VAL A 111 6.04 -1.72 20.13
C VAL A 111 7.46 -1.59 20.65
N ILE A 112 7.64 -1.25 21.92
CA ILE A 112 8.96 -1.11 22.54
C ILE A 112 9.30 -2.37 23.34
N GLY A 113 10.50 -2.91 23.11
CA GLY A 113 11.01 -4.10 23.80
C GLY A 113 10.95 -5.34 22.93
N ASP A 114 10.58 -6.47 23.53
CA ASP A 114 10.65 -7.77 22.87
C ASP A 114 9.81 -7.80 21.58
N ASN A 115 10.43 -8.28 20.51
CA ASN A 115 9.86 -8.36 19.17
C ASN A 115 9.50 -7.00 18.55
N GLY A 116 10.06 -5.88 19.03
CA GLY A 116 9.78 -4.55 18.47
C GLY A 116 11.03 -3.67 18.38
N TRP A 117 10.83 -2.37 18.56
CA TRP A 117 11.89 -1.38 18.63
C TRP A 117 12.60 -1.44 19.98
N SER A 118 13.91 -1.19 19.99
CA SER A 118 14.70 -1.14 21.22
C SER A 118 14.33 0.04 22.12
N SER A 119 13.86 1.14 21.53
CA SER A 119 13.47 2.35 22.25
C SER A 119 12.61 3.28 21.40
N GLN A 120 11.90 4.19 22.05
CA GLN A 120 11.17 5.27 21.37
C GLN A 120 12.10 6.14 20.51
N GLN A 121 13.33 6.36 20.97
CA GLN A 121 14.32 7.17 20.26
C GLN A 121 14.74 6.53 18.94
N GLU A 122 14.97 5.22 18.92
CA GLU A 122 15.30 4.48 17.69
C GLU A 122 14.16 4.61 16.68
N TYR A 123 12.92 4.34 17.10
CA TYR A 123 11.75 4.52 16.25
C TYR A 123 11.64 5.96 15.70
N ASP A 124 11.86 6.98 16.53
CA ASP A 124 11.77 8.37 16.10
C ASP A 124 12.86 8.77 15.10
N GLN A 125 14.03 8.14 15.15
CA GLN A 125 15.12 8.33 14.17
C GLN A 125 14.82 7.61 12.86
N GLU A 126 14.34 6.38 12.94
CA GLU A 126 14.13 5.52 11.78
C GLU A 126 12.86 5.89 11.00
N LYS A 127 11.85 6.51 11.65
CA LYS A 127 10.64 6.98 10.97
C LYS A 127 10.82 8.29 10.19
N GLN A 128 11.97 8.97 10.29
CA GLN A 128 12.20 10.28 9.65
C GLN A 128 11.88 10.31 8.14
N PRO A 129 12.18 9.28 7.32
CA PRO A 129 11.82 9.28 5.90
C PRO A 129 10.32 9.44 5.63
N LEU A 130 9.46 9.03 6.58
CA LEU A 130 8.01 9.13 6.47
C LEU A 130 7.51 10.59 6.50
N GLN A 131 8.32 11.54 6.97
CA GLN A 131 7.97 12.97 7.00
C GLN A 131 7.65 13.52 5.60
N LYS A 132 8.33 13.02 4.56
CA LYS A 132 8.05 13.35 3.15
C LYS A 132 6.58 13.05 2.78
N TYR A 133 5.98 12.06 3.44
CA TYR A 133 4.63 11.56 3.17
C TYR A 133 3.61 11.96 4.23
N GLU A 134 3.95 12.83 5.18
CA GLU A 134 3.11 13.15 6.36
C GLU A 134 1.65 13.46 5.98
N LYS A 135 1.45 14.36 5.01
CA LYS A 135 0.09 14.74 4.56
C LYS A 135 -0.66 13.57 3.93
N SER A 136 -0.01 12.81 3.05
CA SER A 136 -0.60 11.63 2.41
C SER A 136 -0.96 10.55 3.43
N LEU A 137 -0.06 10.32 4.39
CA LEU A 137 -0.27 9.37 5.47
C LEU A 137 -1.47 9.74 6.34
N LEU A 138 -1.58 10.99 6.76
CA LEU A 138 -2.73 11.44 7.56
C LEU A 138 -4.06 11.26 6.82
N ILE A 139 -4.08 11.47 5.50
CA ILE A 139 -5.26 11.21 4.66
C ILE A 139 -5.60 9.72 4.66
N LEU A 140 -4.61 8.84 4.46
CA LEU A 140 -4.81 7.40 4.44
C LEU A 140 -5.28 6.84 5.80
N LEU A 141 -4.67 7.26 6.90
CA LEU A 141 -5.05 6.85 8.26
C LEU A 141 -6.50 7.25 8.59
N LYS A 142 -6.92 8.43 8.14
CA LYS A 142 -8.31 8.88 8.32
C LYS A 142 -9.28 8.08 7.45
N LYS A 143 -8.91 7.77 6.21
CA LYS A 143 -9.70 6.94 5.29
C LYS A 143 -9.92 5.54 5.88
N LEU A 144 -8.86 4.91 6.39
CA LEU A 144 -8.94 3.58 7.04
C LEU A 144 -9.98 3.52 8.15
N SER A 145 -10.06 4.56 8.98
CA SER A 145 -11.07 4.65 10.05
C SER A 145 -12.49 4.75 9.49
N MET A 146 -12.70 5.54 8.43
CA MET A 146 -14.01 5.68 7.81
C MET A 146 -14.48 4.37 7.16
N ASP A 147 -13.61 3.67 6.45
CA ASP A 147 -13.93 2.40 5.78
C ASP A 147 -14.29 1.32 6.82
N HIS A 148 -13.55 1.24 7.92
CA HIS A 148 -13.82 0.31 9.00
C HIS A 148 -15.15 0.60 9.72
N LEU A 149 -15.51 1.88 9.91
CA LEU A 149 -16.81 2.27 10.47
C LEU A 149 -17.99 1.94 9.55
N VAL A 150 -17.79 1.94 8.24
CA VAL A 150 -18.82 1.56 7.25
C VAL A 150 -19.03 0.05 7.26
N GLN A 151 -17.95 -0.73 7.29
CA GLN A 151 -18.03 -2.19 7.36
C GLN A 151 -18.66 -2.69 8.67
N GLY A 152 -18.37 -2.03 9.80
CA GLY A 152 -19.01 -2.35 11.09
C GLY A 152 -20.52 -2.09 11.14
N LYS A 153 -21.04 -1.14 10.35
CA LYS A 153 -22.49 -0.83 10.28
C LYS A 153 -23.27 -1.69 9.30
N LEU A 154 -22.59 -2.35 8.36
CA LEU A 154 -23.21 -3.28 7.41
C LEU A 154 -23.25 -4.72 7.95
N GLY A 155 -22.55 -4.98 9.07
CA GLY A 155 -22.52 -6.26 9.77
C GLY A 155 -23.43 -6.34 11.02
N GLU A 156 -24.20 -5.29 11.32
CA GLU A 156 -25.27 -5.24 12.35
C GLU A 156 -26.65 -5.32 11.69
#